data_AF-G9IZD7-F1
#
_entry.id   AF-G9IZD7-F1
#
_cell.length_a   1.000
_cell.length_b   1.000
_cell.length_c   1.000
_cell.angle_alpha   90.00
_cell.angle_beta   90.00
_cell.angle_gamma   90.00
#
_symmetry.space_group_name_H-M   'P 1'
#
loop_
_entity.id
_entity.type
_entity.pdbx_description
1 polymer ?
#
loop_
_entity_poly.entity_id
_entity_poly.type
_entity_poly.pdbx_seq_one_letter_code
_entity_poly.pdbx_strand_id
1 'polypeptide(L)'
;MNLVLALTINTLLTLLLMIIMFWLPLLNPYAEKADPYECGFDPLNSARIPFSMKFFLVAITFLLFDLEIALLLPLPWALQTTNLPVMIKSSMMLVIILTLGLAYEWTQKGLDWTE
;
A
#
# COMPACT_ATOMS: atom_id res chain seq x y z
N MET A 1 0.46 -21.51 -18.75
CA MET A 1 1.38 -22.44 -18.05
C MET A 1 2.69 -21.77 -17.65
N ASN A 2 3.36 -21.02 -18.54
CA ASN A 2 4.65 -20.37 -18.25
C ASN A 2 4.59 -19.36 -17.08
N LEU A 3 3.52 -18.56 -16.96
CA LEU A 3 3.36 -17.63 -15.84
C LEU A 3 3.20 -18.37 -14.51
N VAL A 4 2.37 -19.41 -14.48
CA VAL A 4 2.17 -20.25 -13.30
C VAL A 4 3.49 -20.91 -12.91
N LEU A 5 4.24 -21.43 -13.89
CA LEU A 5 5.56 -22.02 -13.66
C LEU A 5 6.54 -20.98 -13.07
N ALA A 6 6.61 -19.77 -13.61
CA ALA A 6 7.46 -18.70 -13.07
C ALA A 6 7.09 -18.32 -11.63
N LEU A 7 5.79 -18.17 -11.33
CA LEU A 7 5.32 -17.88 -9.97
C LEU A 7 5.66 -19.01 -9.01
N THR A 8 5.46 -20.27 -9.42
CA THR A 8 5.79 -21.43 -8.57
C THR A 8 7.29 -21.51 -8.28
N ILE A 9 8.16 -21.30 -9.28
CA ILE A 9 9.61 -21.28 -9.09
C ILE A 9 10.03 -20.17 -8.11
N ASN A 10 9.48 -18.96 -8.26
CA ASN A 10 9.80 -17.84 -7.36
C ASN A 10 9.40 -18.14 -5.92
N THR A 11 8.17 -18.65 -5.71
CA THR A 11 7.70 -19.01 -4.36
C THR A 11 8.53 -20.13 -3.74
N LEU A 12 8.86 -21.17 -4.50
CA LEU A 12 9.70 -22.28 -4.03
C LEU A 12 11.12 -21.81 -3.68
N LEU A 13 11.71 -20.93 -4.48
CA LEU A 13 13.02 -20.35 -4.20
C LEU A 13 13.00 -19.55 -2.89
N THR A 14 11.99 -18.70 -2.67
CA THR A 14 11.88 -17.93 -1.41
C THR A 14 11.68 -18.83 -0.20
N LEU A 15 10.87 -19.90 -0.32
CA LEU A 15 10.68 -20.87 0.76
C LEU A 15 11.96 -21.65 1.04
N LEU A 16 12.69 -22.07 0.02
CA LEU A 16 13.96 -22.78 0.16
C LEU A 16 15.00 -21.91 0.88
N LEU A 17 15.13 -20.63 0.50
CA LEU A 17 16.03 -19.69 1.17
C LEU A 17 15.63 -19.46 2.63
N MET A 18 14.33 -19.32 2.92
CA MET A 18 13.82 -19.23 4.30
C MET A 18 14.20 -20.47 5.11
N ILE A 19 14.02 -21.68 4.58
CA ILE A 19 14.39 -22.93 5.25
C ILE A 19 15.90 -22.94 5.53
N ILE A 20 16.74 -22.62 4.55
CA ILE A 20 18.19 -22.58 4.76
C ILE A 20 18.53 -21.59 5.89
N MET A 21 17.93 -20.40 5.91
CA MET A 21 18.19 -19.39 6.93
C MET A 21 17.73 -19.78 8.33
N PHE A 22 16.66 -20.57 8.47
CA PHE A 22 16.20 -21.04 9.79
C PHE A 22 17.01 -22.23 10.31
N TRP A 23 17.48 -23.12 9.43
CA TRP A 23 18.06 -24.40 9.83
C TRP A 23 19.59 -24.47 9.77
N LEU A 24 20.24 -23.60 8.99
CA LEU A 24 21.71 -23.57 8.87
C LEU A 24 22.42 -22.91 10.08
N PRO A 25 21.91 -21.81 10.68
CA PRO A 25 22.58 -21.17 11.81
C PRO A 25 22.51 -21.98 13.10
N LEU A 26 23.55 -21.88 13.93
CA LEU A 26 23.53 -22.45 15.27
C LEU A 26 22.69 -21.55 16.19
N LEU A 27 21.52 -22.04 16.62
CA LEU A 27 20.62 -21.32 17.50
C LEU A 27 21.06 -21.48 18.96
N ASN A 28 21.35 -20.37 19.65
CA ASN A 28 21.55 -20.32 21.09
C ASN A 28 20.62 -19.25 21.70
N PRO A 29 19.33 -19.60 21.92
CA PRO A 29 18.34 -18.67 22.45
C PRO A 29 18.49 -18.48 23.96
N TYR A 30 18.60 -17.23 24.39
CA TYR A 30 18.52 -16.81 25.80
C TYR A 30 17.61 -15.58 25.89
N ALA A 31 17.04 -15.30 27.08
CA ALA A 31 16.01 -14.27 27.26
C ALA A 31 16.42 -12.91 26.68
N GLU A 32 17.60 -12.39 27.02
CA GLU A 32 18.10 -11.10 26.54
C GLU A 32 18.29 -11.01 25.01
N LYS A 33 18.49 -12.15 24.32
CA LYS A 33 18.58 -12.22 22.85
C LYS A 33 17.21 -12.16 22.18
N ALA A 34 16.17 -12.53 22.92
CA ALA A 34 14.78 -12.51 22.47
C ALA A 34 14.05 -11.21 22.85
N ASP A 35 14.65 -10.39 23.72
CA ASP A 35 14.08 -9.12 24.16
C ASP A 35 14.17 -8.04 23.06
N PRO A 36 13.24 -7.06 23.04
CA PRO A 36 13.26 -5.97 22.07
C PRO A 36 14.52 -5.11 22.19
N TYR A 37 15.10 -4.75 21.04
CA TYR A 37 16.25 -3.87 20.99
C TYR A 37 15.84 -2.39 21.04
N GLU A 38 16.13 -1.69 22.14
CA GLU A 38 15.97 -0.23 22.28
C GLU A 38 17.35 0.45 22.50
N CYS A 39 18.21 0.36 21.48
CA CYS A 39 19.55 0.97 21.49
C CYS A 39 20.46 0.53 22.66
N GLY A 40 20.28 -0.70 23.15
CA GLY A 40 21.03 -1.25 24.30
C GLY A 40 20.45 -0.91 25.66
N PHE A 41 19.26 -0.29 25.71
CA PHE A 41 18.50 -0.06 26.94
C PHE A 41 17.27 -0.96 27.00
N ASP A 42 16.76 -1.17 28.21
CA ASP A 42 15.46 -1.81 28.42
C ASP A 42 14.35 -0.90 27.91
N PRO A 43 13.31 -1.46 27.25
CA PRO A 43 12.27 -0.65 26.66
C PRO A 43 11.47 0.10 27.72
N LEU A 44 11.38 1.43 27.56
CA LEU A 44 10.69 2.29 28.54
C LEU A 44 9.17 2.09 28.49
N ASN A 45 8.63 1.81 27.30
CA ASN A 45 7.21 1.59 27.03
C ASN A 45 7.04 0.51 25.96
N SER A 46 5.82 0.00 25.80
CA SER A 46 5.52 -0.89 24.68
C SER A 46 5.63 -0.15 23.34
N ALA A 47 6.18 -0.80 22.32
CA ALA A 47 6.21 -0.28 20.94
C ALA A 47 4.82 -0.07 20.31
N ARG A 48 3.75 -0.60 20.94
CA ARG A 48 2.36 -0.36 20.54
C ARG A 48 1.87 0.98 21.09
N ILE A 49 2.24 2.04 20.42
CA ILE A 49 1.80 3.41 20.71
C ILE A 49 0.48 3.75 20.00
N PRO A 50 -0.31 4.71 20.53
CA PRO A 50 -1.48 5.23 19.82
C PRO A 50 -1.08 5.77 18.45
N PHE A 51 -1.79 5.32 17.42
CA PHE A 51 -1.54 5.69 16.04
C PHE A 51 -2.00 7.12 15.75
N SER A 52 -1.27 7.83 14.89
CA SER A 52 -1.66 9.20 14.54
C SER A 52 -2.87 9.19 13.60
N MET A 53 -3.87 10.02 13.90
CA MET A 53 -5.07 10.15 13.05
C MET A 53 -4.75 10.71 11.65
N LYS A 54 -3.62 11.39 11.48
CA LYS A 54 -3.18 11.94 10.19
C LYS A 54 -2.87 10.82 9.19
N PHE A 55 -2.15 9.77 9.60
CA PHE A 55 -1.89 8.63 8.73
C PHE A 55 -3.17 7.86 8.39
N PHE A 56 -4.15 7.85 9.29
CA PHE A 56 -5.45 7.25 9.04
C PHE A 56 -6.24 8.00 7.96
N LEU A 57 -6.24 9.34 7.99
CA LEU A 57 -6.88 10.16 6.95
C LEU A 57 -6.26 9.91 5.57
N VAL A 58 -4.92 9.86 5.48
CA VAL A 58 -4.21 9.54 4.24
C VAL A 58 -4.57 8.14 3.73
N ALA A 59 -4.74 7.16 4.62
CA ALA A 59 -5.13 5.81 4.21
C ALA A 59 -6.55 5.75 3.62
N ILE A 60 -7.49 6.54 4.16
CA ILE A 60 -8.85 6.65 3.62
C ILE A 60 -8.82 7.32 2.25
N THR A 61 -8.07 8.41 2.10
CA THR A 61 -8.03 9.14 0.83
C THR A 61 -7.32 8.34 -0.25
N PHE A 62 -6.27 7.60 0.10
CA PHE A 62 -5.68 6.57 -0.76
C PHE A 62 -6.71 5.52 -1.21
N LEU A 63 -7.53 4.98 -0.31
CA LEU A 63 -8.54 3.98 -0.65
C LEU A 63 -9.60 4.53 -1.61
N LEU A 64 -10.05 5.77 -1.42
CA LEU A 64 -10.99 6.42 -2.34
C LEU A 64 -10.36 6.64 -3.71
N PHE A 65 -9.12 7.14 -3.79
CA PHE A 65 -8.43 7.31 -5.06
C PHE A 65 -8.16 5.97 -5.78
N ASP A 66 -7.88 4.89 -5.05
CA ASP A 66 -7.66 3.56 -5.64
C ASP A 66 -8.95 3.04 -6.33
N LEU A 67 -10.12 3.25 -5.71
CA LEU A 67 -11.40 2.94 -6.33
C LEU A 67 -11.65 3.77 -7.60
N GLU A 68 -11.30 5.05 -7.60
CA GLU A 68 -11.47 5.92 -8.78
C GLU A 68 -10.48 5.56 -9.90
N ILE A 69 -9.24 5.17 -9.57
CA ILE A 69 -8.26 4.66 -10.54
C ILE A 69 -8.75 3.35 -11.16
N ALA A 70 -9.35 2.46 -10.36
CA ALA A 70 -9.96 1.23 -10.89
C ALA A 70 -11.07 1.53 -11.91
N LEU A 71 -11.85 2.61 -11.71
CA LEU A 71 -12.86 3.07 -12.68
C LEU A 71 -12.24 3.68 -13.95
N LEU A 72 -11.05 4.28 -13.87
CA LEU A 72 -10.31 4.84 -15.02
C LEU A 72 -9.51 3.78 -15.80
N LEU A 73 -9.14 2.66 -15.18
CA LEU A 73 -8.37 1.58 -15.80
C LEU A 73 -8.94 1.04 -17.13
N PRO A 74 -10.27 0.87 -17.34
CA PRO A 74 -10.82 0.37 -18.59
C PRO A 74 -10.85 1.40 -19.74
N LEU A 75 -10.36 2.63 -19.55
CA LEU A 75 -10.38 3.67 -20.59
C LEU A 75 -9.73 3.26 -21.93
N PRO A 76 -8.57 2.56 -21.98
CA PRO A 76 -7.99 2.12 -23.24
C PRO A 76 -8.93 1.24 -24.08
N TRP A 77 -9.76 0.42 -23.44
CA TRP A 77 -10.79 -0.37 -24.11
C TRP A 77 -12.02 0.47 -24.48
N ALA A 78 -12.40 1.41 -23.62
CA ALA A 78 -13.53 2.31 -23.87
C ALA A 78 -13.32 3.24 -25.09
N LEU A 79 -12.06 3.52 -25.46
CA LEU A 79 -11.71 4.25 -26.68
C LEU A 79 -12.18 3.57 -27.98
N GLN A 80 -12.50 2.27 -27.95
CA GLN A 80 -12.98 1.52 -29.12
C GLN A 80 -14.51 1.59 -29.29
N THR A 81 -15.22 2.32 -28.43
CA THR A 81 -16.69 2.41 -28.46
C THR A 81 -17.18 3.27 -29.64
N THR A 82 -18.39 2.98 -30.11
CA THR A 82 -19.03 3.72 -31.22
C THR A 82 -19.39 5.16 -30.84
N ASN A 83 -19.62 5.43 -29.55
CA ASN A 83 -20.01 6.74 -29.04
C ASN A 83 -18.87 7.40 -28.25
N LEU A 84 -17.81 7.75 -28.96
CA LEU A 84 -16.65 8.49 -28.44
C LEU A 84 -16.98 9.76 -27.65
N PRO A 85 -17.90 10.66 -28.08
CA PRO A 85 -18.12 11.91 -27.35
C PRO A 85 -18.73 11.68 -25.95
N VAL A 86 -19.58 10.65 -25.80
CA VAL A 86 -20.14 10.29 -24.48
C VAL A 86 -19.06 9.72 -23.57
N MET A 87 -18.21 8.83 -24.09
CA MET A 87 -17.11 8.25 -23.33
C MET A 87 -16.13 9.35 -22.84
N ILE A 88 -15.69 10.25 -23.73
CA ILE A 88 -14.80 11.37 -23.35
C ILE A 88 -15.46 12.28 -22.31
N LYS A 89 -16.75 12.59 -22.46
CA LYS A 89 -17.46 13.43 -21.49
C LYS A 89 -17.52 12.76 -20.11
N SER A 90 -17.82 11.45 -20.07
CA SER A 90 -17.91 10.70 -18.81
C SER A 90 -16.55 10.55 -18.11
N SER A 91 -15.48 10.29 -18.87
CA SER A 91 -14.13 10.15 -18.31
C SER A 91 -13.59 11.48 -17.80
N MET A 92 -13.80 12.57 -18.54
CA MET A 92 -13.46 13.93 -18.10
C MET A 92 -14.25 14.32 -16.85
N MET A 93 -15.54 13.98 -16.78
CA MET A 93 -16.34 14.23 -15.57
C MET A 93 -15.77 13.52 -14.35
N LEU A 94 -15.33 12.25 -14.49
CA LEU A 94 -14.72 11.49 -13.41
C LEU A 94 -13.39 12.14 -12.95
N VAL A 95 -12.52 12.51 -13.87
CA VAL A 95 -11.24 13.20 -13.55
C VAL A 95 -11.48 14.56 -12.87
N ILE A 96 -12.53 15.29 -13.27
CA ILE A 96 -12.89 16.57 -12.63
C ILE A 96 -13.34 16.32 -11.18
N ILE A 97 -14.15 15.30 -10.93
CA ILE A 97 -14.60 14.96 -9.56
C ILE A 97 -13.39 14.60 -8.69
N LEU A 98 -12.46 13.80 -9.21
CA LEU A 98 -11.22 13.41 -8.53
C LEU A 98 -10.38 14.63 -8.14
N THR A 99 -10.15 15.54 -9.10
CA THR A 99 -9.35 16.75 -8.85
C THR A 99 -10.03 17.71 -7.88
N LEU A 100 -11.37 17.83 -7.92
CA LEU A 100 -12.13 18.61 -6.94
C LEU A 100 -12.09 18.00 -5.54
N GLY A 101 -12.17 16.67 -5.42
CA GLY A 101 -12.04 15.96 -4.14
C GLY A 101 -10.68 16.20 -3.49
N LEU A 102 -9.61 16.08 -4.29
CA LEU A 102 -8.25 16.38 -3.84
C LEU A 102 -8.10 17.86 -3.43
N ALA A 103 -8.60 18.79 -4.25
CA ALA A 103 -8.55 20.21 -3.94
C ALA A 103 -9.28 20.53 -2.63
N TYR A 104 -10.44 19.90 -2.39
CA TYR A 104 -11.16 20.05 -1.13
C TYR A 104 -10.34 19.57 0.06
N GLU A 105 -9.78 18.36 0.00
CA GLU A 105 -8.94 17.81 1.08
C GLU A 105 -7.73 18.70 1.39
N TRP A 106 -7.10 19.24 0.34
CA TRP A 106 -5.99 20.19 0.45
C TRP A 106 -6.42 21.47 1.17
N THR A 107 -7.55 22.07 0.78
CA THR A 107 -8.04 23.30 1.42
C THR A 107 -8.41 23.10 2.90
N GLN A 108 -8.84 21.89 3.27
CA GLN A 108 -9.17 21.52 4.65
C GLN A 108 -7.94 21.15 5.49
N LYS A 109 -6.72 21.30 4.95
CA LYS A 109 -5.47 20.95 5.63
C LYS A 109 -5.39 19.47 6.01
N GLY A 110 -6.16 18.59 5.36
CA GLY A 110 -6.10 17.14 5.59
C GLY A 110 -4.75 16.55 5.23
N LEU A 111 -4.05 17.20 4.30
CA LEU A 111 -2.72 16.86 3.82
C LEU A 111 -1.60 17.69 4.48
N ASP A 112 -1.92 18.65 5.36
CA ASP A 112 -0.90 19.49 5.99
C ASP A 112 -0.20 18.72 7.10
N TRP A 113 1.11 18.53 6.91
CA TRP A 113 1.98 17.95 7.91
C TRP A 113 2.61 19.11 8.69
N THR A 114 1.86 19.63 9.66
CA THR A 114 2.50 20.34 10.76
C THR A 114 3.07 19.28 11.69
N GLU A 115 4.37 19.38 11.96
CA GLU A 115 4.96 18.81 13.18
C GLU A 115 4.16 19.24 14.42
#